data_AF-B3FQ82-F1
#
_entry.id   AF-B3FQ82-F1
#
_cell.length_a   1.000
_cell.length_b   1.000
_cell.length_c   1.000
_cell.angle_alpha   90.00
_cell.angle_beta   90.00
_cell.angle_gamma   90.00
#
_symmetry.space_group_name_H-M   'P 1'
#
loop_
_entity.id
_entity.type
_entity.pdbx_description
1 polymer ?
#
loop_
_entity_poly.entity_id
_entity_poly.type
_entity_poly.pdbx_seq_one_letter_code
_entity_poly.pdbx_strand_id
1 'polypeptide(L)'
;DADPHNATRGFFFSHMGWLMVRKHPEVLRKGKDIDLSDLYADPIVTFQKKYYMILMPLTCFVMPTLIPAYYWNESYSTAFFVAGFFRYITLINTTFLVNSAAHMWGNKPYDKYINPVQNISVSLLTLGEGFHNYQ
;
A
#
# COMPACT_ATOMS: atom_id res chain seq x y z
N ASP A 1 10.34 -12.44 12.99
CA ASP A 1 9.15 -11.60 12.81
C ASP A 1 9.39 -10.11 13.00
N ALA A 2 10.43 -9.57 12.35
CA ALA A 2 10.65 -8.11 12.28
C ALA A 2 10.01 -7.48 11.04
N ASP A 3 9.58 -8.30 10.06
CA ASP A 3 8.83 -7.87 8.89
C ASP A 3 7.35 -7.61 9.28
N PRO A 4 6.83 -6.39 9.07
CA PRO A 4 5.45 -6.04 9.41
C PRO A 4 4.39 -6.84 8.62
N HIS A 5 4.70 -7.26 7.39
CA HIS A 5 3.78 -7.98 6.50
C HIS A 5 4.30 -9.38 6.15
N ASN A 6 5.00 -10.03 7.09
CA ASN A 6 5.69 -11.31 6.90
C ASN A 6 4.88 -12.34 6.08
N ALA A 7 5.31 -12.57 4.83
CA ALA A 7 4.67 -13.48 3.88
C ALA A 7 4.66 -14.96 4.34
N THR A 8 5.57 -15.36 5.25
CA THR A 8 5.59 -16.73 5.77
C THR A 8 4.41 -17.03 6.70
N ARG A 9 3.70 -16.00 7.17
CA ARG A 9 2.45 -16.13 7.96
C ARG A 9 1.20 -16.35 7.09
N GLY A 10 1.39 -16.52 5.78
CA GLY A 10 0.34 -16.83 4.82
C GLY A 10 -0.26 -15.61 4.13
N PHE A 11 -0.93 -15.87 3.00
CA PHE A 11 -1.45 -14.85 2.10
C PHE A 11 -2.33 -13.81 2.81
N PHE A 12 -3.30 -14.24 3.63
CA PHE A 12 -4.21 -13.31 4.28
C PHE A 12 -3.48 -12.34 5.22
N PHE A 13 -2.48 -12.84 5.96
CA PHE A 13 -1.70 -12.01 6.87
C PHE A 13 -0.90 -10.95 6.11
N SER A 14 -0.14 -11.34 5.09
CA SER A 14 0.67 -10.40 4.30
C SER A 14 -0.16 -9.46 3.41
N HIS A 15 -1.35 -9.89 2.99
CA HIS A 15 -2.25 -9.05 2.20
C HIS A 15 -2.93 -7.97 3.06
N MET A 16 -3.61 -8.34 4.15
CA MET A 16 -4.39 -7.37 4.95
C MET A 16 -4.38 -7.64 6.45
N GLY A 17 -4.21 -8.89 6.86
CA GLY A 17 -4.32 -9.30 8.27
C GLY A 17 -3.33 -8.61 9.20
N TRP A 18 -2.17 -8.18 8.70
CA TRP A 18 -1.18 -7.43 9.49
C TRP A 18 -1.70 -6.07 10.01
N LEU A 19 -2.67 -5.45 9.31
CA LEU A 19 -3.32 -4.21 9.76
C LEU A 19 -4.38 -4.46 10.84
N MET A 20 -4.86 -5.69 10.96
CA MET A 20 -5.94 -6.07 11.87
C MET A 20 -5.42 -6.53 13.24
N VAL A 21 -4.10 -6.59 13.42
CA VAL A 21 -3.45 -7.05 14.64
C VAL A 21 -2.40 -6.06 15.12
N ARG A 22 -2.02 -6.18 16.40
CA ARG A 22 -0.88 -5.42 16.91
C ARG A 22 0.41 -5.90 16.25
N LYS A 23 1.30 -4.96 15.94
CA LYS A 23 2.63 -5.25 15.39
C LYS A 23 3.40 -6.15 16.35
N HIS A 24 4.15 -7.10 15.80
CA HIS A 24 5.03 -7.96 16.59
C HIS A 24 6.14 -7.12 17.27
N PRO A 25 6.55 -7.43 18.51
CA PRO A 25 7.56 -6.64 19.23
C PRO A 25 8.87 -6.45 18.46
N GLU A 26 9.29 -7.45 17.69
CA GLU A 26 10.51 -7.35 16.85
C GLU A 26 10.40 -6.31 15.73
N VAL A 27 9.20 -6.06 15.19
CA VAL A 27 8.97 -4.96 14.22
C VAL A 27 9.27 -3.62 14.89
N LEU A 28 8.83 -3.44 16.14
CA LEU A 28 9.06 -2.21 16.90
C LEU A 28 10.53 -2.07 17.33
N ARG A 29 11.16 -3.19 17.71
CA ARG A 29 12.56 -3.20 18.13
C ARG A 29 13.48 -2.85 16.96
N LYS A 30 13.36 -3.57 15.84
CA LYS A 30 14.16 -3.36 14.64
C LYS A 30 13.82 -2.07 13.90
N GLY A 31 12.57 -1.64 13.94
CA GLY A 31 12.16 -0.36 13.33
C GLY A 31 12.82 0.87 13.97
N LYS A 32 13.30 0.78 15.22
CA LYS A 32 14.07 1.85 15.88
C LYS A 32 15.50 1.96 15.38
N ASP A 33 16.03 0.92 14.76
CA ASP A 33 17.39 0.88 14.23
C ASP A 33 17.47 1.54 12.83
N ILE A 34 16.32 1.89 12.23
CA ILE A 34 16.23 2.53 10.91
C ILE A 34 16.45 4.03 11.07
N ASP A 35 17.43 4.58 10.34
CA ASP A 35 17.59 6.03 10.24
C ASP A 35 16.47 6.63 9.38
N LEU A 36 15.83 7.67 9.91
CA LEU A 36 14.74 8.41 9.26
C LEU A 36 15.09 9.91 9.15
N SER A 37 16.36 10.27 9.38
CA SER A 37 16.83 11.66 9.40
C SER A 37 16.55 12.39 8.08
N ASP A 38 16.65 11.69 6.96
CA ASP A 38 16.29 12.15 5.61
C ASP A 38 14.81 12.55 5.51
N LEU A 39 13.90 11.69 5.99
CA LEU A 39 12.46 11.97 5.99
C LEU A 39 12.08 13.14 6.92
N TYR A 40 12.81 13.32 8.01
CA TYR A 40 12.62 14.45 8.93
C TYR A 40 13.21 15.75 8.40
N ALA A 41 14.25 15.68 7.57
CA ALA A 41 14.84 16.84 6.91
C ALA A 41 13.99 17.35 5.73
N ASP A 42 13.19 16.48 5.11
CA ASP A 42 12.33 16.84 3.99
C ASP A 42 11.10 17.68 4.44
N PRO A 43 11.00 18.95 4.00
CA PRO A 43 9.89 19.83 4.38
C PRO A 43 8.52 19.37 3.84
N ILE A 44 8.49 18.66 2.69
CA ILE A 44 7.26 18.16 2.08
C ILE A 44 6.73 16.97 2.88
N VAL A 45 7.60 16.02 3.22
CA VAL A 45 7.22 14.85 4.02
C VAL A 45 6.74 15.28 5.40
N THR A 46 7.45 16.19 6.05
CA THR A 46 7.06 16.71 7.38
C THR A 46 5.77 17.52 7.35
N PHE A 47 5.53 18.31 6.30
CA PHE A 47 4.25 18.98 6.05
C PHE A 47 3.12 17.96 5.91
N GLN A 48 3.29 16.96 5.04
CA GLN A 48 2.30 15.91 4.82
C GLN A 48 1.99 15.16 6.12
N LYS A 49 3.01 14.80 6.91
CA LYS A 49 2.85 14.13 8.20
C LYS A 49 2.06 14.98 9.19
N LYS A 50 2.35 16.28 9.26
CA LYS A 50 1.69 17.23 10.18
C LYS A 50 0.20 17.40 9.87
N TYR A 51 -0.16 17.46 8.59
CA TYR A 51 -1.54 17.73 8.14
C TYR A 51 -2.28 16.48 7.63
N TYR A 52 -1.71 15.29 7.79
CA TYR A 52 -2.23 14.04 7.24
C TYR A 52 -3.71 13.81 7.55
N MET A 53 -4.13 14.04 8.80
CA MET A 53 -5.52 13.82 9.24
C MET A 53 -6.54 14.71 8.53
N ILE A 54 -6.09 15.83 7.94
CA ILE A 54 -6.93 16.75 7.16
C ILE A 54 -6.79 16.43 5.67
N LEU A 55 -5.55 16.29 5.19
CA LEU A 55 -5.26 16.06 3.78
C LEU A 55 -5.84 14.73 3.29
N MET A 56 -5.73 13.65 4.09
CA MET A 56 -6.17 12.31 3.69
C MET A 56 -7.67 12.27 3.34
N PRO A 57 -8.62 12.63 4.23
CA PRO A 57 -10.04 12.56 3.87
C PRO A 57 -10.40 13.52 2.73
N LEU A 58 -9.76 14.70 2.68
CA LEU A 58 -9.97 15.69 1.64
C LEU A 58 -9.58 15.15 0.25
N THR A 59 -8.36 14.61 0.13
CA THR A 59 -7.81 14.16 -1.15
C THR A 59 -8.29 12.77 -1.55
N CYS A 60 -8.57 11.91 -0.58
CA CYS A 60 -8.93 10.52 -0.85
C CYS A 60 -10.44 10.31 -1.08
N PHE A 61 -11.30 11.11 -0.43
CA PHE A 61 -12.76 10.93 -0.49
C PHE A 61 -13.51 12.18 -0.93
N VAL A 62 -13.21 13.36 -0.38
CA VAL A 62 -13.97 14.59 -0.71
C VAL A 62 -13.74 14.99 -2.17
N MET A 63 -12.49 15.25 -2.57
CA MET A 63 -12.19 15.66 -3.94
C MET A 63 -12.61 14.62 -4.99
N PRO A 64 -12.32 13.31 -4.82
CA PRO A 64 -12.77 12.29 -5.78
C PRO A 64 -14.29 12.14 -5.88
N THR A 65 -15.05 12.57 -4.87
CA THR A 65 -16.53 12.59 -4.91
C THR A 65 -17.05 13.86 -5.57
N LEU A 66 -16.50 15.02 -5.19
CA LEU A 66 -17.00 16.31 -5.66
C LEU A 66 -16.68 16.57 -7.13
N ILE A 67 -15.49 16.16 -7.61
CA ILE A 67 -15.09 16.41 -9.00
C ILE A 67 -16.10 15.78 -9.99
N PRO A 68 -16.45 14.49 -9.89
CA PRO A 68 -17.50 13.91 -10.74
C PRO A 68 -18.86 14.57 -10.61
N ALA A 69 -19.26 14.86 -9.37
CA ALA A 69 -20.58 15.44 -9.13
C ALA A 69 -20.71 16.83 -9.77
N TYR A 70 -19.68 17.68 -9.67
CA TYR A 70 -19.72 19.03 -10.20
C TYR A 70 -19.37 19.14 -11.69
N TYR A 71 -18.36 18.41 -12.16
CA TYR A 71 -17.84 18.59 -13.52
C TYR A 71 -18.43 17.62 -14.54
N TRP A 72 -18.95 16.47 -14.11
CA TRP A 72 -19.53 15.46 -14.99
C TRP A 72 -21.03 15.22 -14.74
N ASN A 73 -21.64 16.04 -13.85
CA ASN A 73 -23.05 15.94 -13.47
C ASN A 73 -23.45 14.53 -12.98
N GLU A 74 -22.50 13.82 -12.36
CA GLU A 74 -22.73 12.50 -11.77
C GLU A 74 -23.51 12.64 -10.46
N SER A 75 -24.28 11.63 -10.10
CA SER A 75 -24.97 11.65 -8.80
C SER A 75 -23.94 11.58 -7.65
N TYR A 76 -24.18 12.34 -6.58
CA TYR A 76 -23.31 12.31 -5.39
C TYR A 76 -23.14 10.89 -4.82
N SER A 77 -24.19 10.06 -4.91
CA SER A 77 -24.14 8.66 -4.47
C SER A 77 -23.16 7.85 -5.31
N THR A 78 -23.31 7.86 -6.65
CA THR A 78 -22.40 7.16 -7.56
C THR A 78 -20.98 7.66 -7.40
N ALA A 79 -20.77 8.97 -7.36
CA ALA A 79 -19.44 9.56 -7.21
C ALA A 79 -18.77 9.11 -5.90
N PHE A 80 -19.51 9.09 -4.79
CA PHE A 80 -18.98 8.69 -3.50
C PHE A 80 -18.64 7.20 -3.42
N PHE A 81 -19.54 6.32 -3.88
CA PHE A 81 -19.33 4.88 -3.81
C PHE A 81 -18.32 4.38 -4.86
N VAL A 82 -18.32 4.95 -6.07
CA VAL A 82 -17.46 4.49 -7.16
C VAL A 82 -16.11 5.21 -7.15
N ALA A 83 -16.11 6.55 -7.29
CA ALA A 83 -14.86 7.32 -7.38
C ALA A 83 -14.16 7.52 -6.02
N GLY A 84 -14.93 7.49 -4.92
CA GLY A 84 -14.40 7.45 -3.56
C GLY A 84 -14.00 6.03 -3.13
N PHE A 85 -14.99 5.23 -2.72
CA PHE A 85 -14.75 3.94 -2.05
C PHE A 85 -14.22 2.84 -2.97
N PHE A 86 -14.89 2.54 -4.08
CA PHE A 86 -14.49 1.44 -4.96
C PHE A 86 -13.07 1.67 -5.49
N ARG A 87 -12.78 2.88 -6.00
CA ARG A 87 -11.42 3.30 -6.38
C ARG A 87 -10.41 3.07 -5.26
N TYR A 88 -10.71 3.49 -4.04
CA TYR A 88 -9.82 3.33 -2.89
C TYR A 88 -9.59 1.86 -2.53
N ILE A 89 -10.65 1.06 -2.46
CA ILE A 89 -10.60 -0.37 -2.14
C ILE A 89 -9.78 -1.13 -3.19
N THR A 90 -10.00 -0.85 -4.47
CA THR A 90 -9.21 -1.45 -5.56
C THR A 90 -7.74 -1.07 -5.42
N LEU A 91 -7.44 0.21 -5.20
CA LEU A 91 -6.06 0.69 -5.03
C LEU A 91 -5.33 -0.01 -3.87
N ILE A 92 -5.96 -0.11 -2.69
CA ILE A 92 -5.32 -0.74 -1.53
C ILE A 92 -5.12 -2.24 -1.76
N ASN A 93 -6.09 -2.95 -2.36
CA ASN A 93 -5.93 -4.39 -2.64
C ASN A 93 -4.83 -4.63 -3.67
N THR A 94 -4.78 -3.82 -4.73
CA THR A 94 -3.69 -3.85 -5.71
C THR A 94 -2.34 -3.61 -5.06
N THR A 95 -2.23 -2.63 -4.16
CA THR A 95 -0.99 -2.36 -3.41
C THR A 95 -0.62 -3.56 -2.53
N PHE A 96 -1.59 -4.16 -1.85
CA PHE A 96 -1.38 -5.31 -0.97
C PHE A 96 -1.00 -6.59 -1.72
N LEU A 97 -1.25 -6.69 -3.04
CA LEU A 97 -0.74 -7.79 -3.84
C LEU A 97 0.78 -7.80 -3.95
N VAL A 98 1.45 -6.65 -3.81
CA VAL A 98 2.92 -6.59 -3.76
C VAL A 98 3.42 -7.34 -2.53
N ASN A 99 2.82 -7.13 -1.36
CA ASN A 99 3.23 -7.79 -0.12
C ASN A 99 2.85 -9.29 -0.09
N SER A 100 1.78 -9.67 -0.79
CA SER A 100 1.26 -11.05 -0.75
C SER A 100 1.61 -11.84 -2.01
N ALA A 101 0.96 -11.58 -3.14
CA ALA A 101 1.13 -12.35 -4.36
C ALA A 101 2.57 -12.28 -4.90
N ALA A 102 3.24 -11.12 -4.84
CA ALA A 102 4.63 -10.98 -5.28
C ALA A 102 5.67 -11.55 -4.29
N HIS A 103 5.24 -12.22 -3.21
CA HIS A 103 6.09 -13.05 -2.36
C HIS A 103 5.76 -14.55 -2.43
N MET A 104 4.70 -14.94 -3.17
CA MET A 104 4.18 -16.30 -3.15
C MET A 104 4.06 -16.95 -4.53
N TRP A 105 3.63 -16.20 -5.56
CA TRP A 105 3.33 -16.76 -6.88
C TRP A 105 4.05 -16.00 -7.98
N GLY A 106 5.03 -16.66 -8.60
CA GLY A 106 5.86 -16.09 -9.64
C GLY A 106 7.18 -16.84 -9.77
N ASN A 107 8.08 -16.28 -10.57
CA ASN A 107 9.40 -16.88 -10.84
C ASN A 107 10.51 -16.16 -10.06
N LYS A 108 11.65 -16.83 -9.83
CA LYS A 108 12.82 -16.27 -9.12
C LYS A 108 14.08 -16.28 -10.00
N PRO A 109 14.18 -15.41 -11.00
CA PRO A 109 15.31 -15.41 -11.93
C PRO A 109 16.60 -14.80 -11.34
N TYR A 110 16.53 -13.98 -10.27
CA TYR A 110 17.69 -13.29 -9.70
C TYR A 110 18.21 -13.99 -8.44
N ASP A 111 17.35 -14.19 -7.44
CA ASP A 111 17.70 -14.94 -6.23
C ASP A 111 16.60 -15.92 -5.84
N LYS A 112 16.93 -17.22 -5.84
CA LYS A 112 16.00 -18.31 -5.50
C LYS A 112 15.81 -18.52 -3.99
N TYR A 113 16.70 -17.96 -3.16
CA TYR A 113 16.72 -18.18 -1.71
C TYR A 113 15.89 -17.16 -0.93
N ILE A 114 15.53 -16.04 -1.54
CA ILE A 114 14.62 -15.04 -0.96
C ILE A 114 13.16 -15.36 -1.29
N ASN A 115 12.20 -14.84 -0.52
CA ASN A 115 10.77 -15.03 -0.77
C ASN A 115 10.21 -14.28 -1.99
N PRO A 116 10.57 -13.01 -2.25
CA PRO A 116 10.05 -12.24 -3.37
C PRO A 116 10.14 -12.95 -4.72
N VAL A 117 9.12 -12.79 -5.55
CA VAL A 117 8.98 -13.40 -6.88
C VAL A 117 8.67 -12.33 -7.93
N GLN A 118 8.99 -12.64 -9.18
CA GLN A 118 8.56 -11.88 -10.35
C GLN A 118 7.13 -12.26 -10.73
N ASN A 119 6.20 -11.29 -10.69
CA ASN A 119 4.80 -11.50 -11.07
C ASN A 119 4.33 -10.41 -12.04
N ILE A 120 4.15 -10.78 -13.32
CA ILE A 120 3.75 -9.86 -14.39
C ILE A 120 2.36 -9.27 -14.12
N SER A 121 1.41 -10.06 -13.63
CA SER A 121 0.06 -9.58 -13.33
C SER A 121 0.06 -8.54 -12.21
N VAL A 122 0.83 -8.78 -11.14
CA VAL A 122 1.02 -7.78 -10.08
C VAL A 122 1.70 -6.55 -10.64
N SER A 123 2.73 -6.71 -11.49
CA SER A 123 3.44 -5.60 -12.10
C SER A 123 2.53 -4.71 -12.96
N LEU A 124 1.65 -5.30 -13.78
CA LEU A 124 0.67 -4.56 -14.55
C LEU A 124 -0.31 -3.79 -13.67
N LEU A 125 -0.84 -4.44 -12.61
CA LEU A 125 -1.81 -3.81 -11.71
C LEU A 125 -1.18 -2.69 -10.88
N THR A 126 0.08 -2.85 -10.48
CA THR A 126 0.82 -1.92 -9.61
C THR A 126 1.70 -0.95 -10.37
N LEU A 127 1.61 -0.92 -11.70
CA LEU A 127 2.38 -0.06 -12.59
C LEU A 127 3.91 -0.24 -12.48
N GLY A 128 4.37 -1.47 -12.22
CA GLY A 128 5.79 -1.86 -12.22
C GLY A 128 6.27 -2.55 -10.95
N GLU A 129 5.55 -2.44 -9.83
CA GLU A 129 6.01 -2.91 -8.51
C GLU A 129 5.98 -4.44 -8.34
N GLY A 130 5.50 -5.19 -9.33
CA GLY A 130 5.49 -6.65 -9.31
C GLY A 130 6.83 -7.31 -9.63
N PHE A 131 7.88 -6.52 -9.94
CA PHE A 131 9.20 -7.06 -10.27
C PHE A 131 10.06 -7.43 -9.05
N HIS A 132 9.43 -8.06 -8.06
CA HIS A 132 9.88 -7.99 -6.67
C HIS A 132 11.05 -8.92 -6.32
N ASN A 133 11.39 -9.91 -7.16
CA ASN A 133 12.62 -10.73 -6.96
C ASN A 133 13.91 -9.99 -7.33
N TYR A 134 13.80 -8.91 -8.12
CA TYR A 134 14.94 -8.08 -8.49
C TYR A 134 15.29 -7.09 -7.38
N GLN A 135 14.25 -6.60 -6.69
CA GLN A 135 14.33 -5.66 -5.57
C GLN A 135 14.72 -6.41 -4.29
#